data_AF-A0A953DXA9-F1
#
_entry.id   AF-A0A953DXA9-F1
#
_cell.length_a   1.000
_cell.length_b   1.000
_cell.length_c   1.000
_cell.angle_alpha   90.00
_cell.angle_beta   90.00
_cell.angle_gamma   90.00
#
_symmetry.space_group_name_H-M   'P 1'
#
loop_
_entity.id
_entity.type
_entity.pdbx_description
1 polymer ?
#
loop_
_entity_poly.entity_id
_entity_poly.type
_entity_poly.pdbx_seq_one_letter_code
_entity_poly.pdbx_strand_id
1 'polypeptide(L)'
;EPKSGPGKRLHYIIHGVHHDYPNDAKRLVMPPSVSVPLALFFYVLFLLIFGRFASAAFAGLVFGYVCYDTLHYAIHHFPMKHGAWLWLKQYHLRHHYRDANAGFGISSPLWDYVFRTTRR
;
A
#
# COMPACT_ATOMS: atom_id res chain seq x y z
N GLU A 1 -9.03 -12.88 -4.05
CA GLU A 1 -10.14 -11.96 -4.38
C GLU A 1 -11.43 -12.29 -3.64
N PRO A 2 -12.31 -11.30 -3.37
CA PRO A 2 -13.60 -11.49 -2.72
C PRO A 2 -14.60 -12.27 -3.60
N LYS A 3 -15.42 -13.13 -2.99
CA LYS A 3 -16.45 -13.91 -3.71
C LYS A 3 -17.79 -13.16 -3.86
N SER A 4 -18.12 -12.26 -2.94
CA SER A 4 -19.38 -11.51 -2.95
C SER A 4 -19.34 -10.27 -3.85
N GLY A 5 -20.48 -9.90 -4.44
CA GLY A 5 -20.61 -8.70 -5.28
C GLY A 5 -20.16 -7.41 -4.58
N PRO A 6 -20.63 -7.12 -3.36
CA PRO A 6 -20.18 -5.95 -2.59
C PRO A 6 -18.68 -5.98 -2.27
N GLY A 7 -18.14 -7.16 -1.92
CA GLY A 7 -16.73 -7.32 -1.61
C GLY A 7 -15.84 -7.04 -2.84
N LYS A 8 -16.22 -7.53 -4.02
CA LYS A 8 -15.51 -7.25 -5.28
C LYS A 8 -15.48 -5.76 -5.58
N ARG A 9 -16.60 -5.05 -5.40
CA ARG A 9 -16.68 -3.60 -5.60
C ARG A 9 -15.78 -2.84 -4.64
N LEU A 10 -15.76 -3.22 -3.37
CA LEU A 10 -14.88 -2.58 -2.38
C LEU A 10 -13.40 -2.80 -2.73
N HIS A 11 -13.01 -4.04 -3.04
CA HIS A 11 -11.66 -4.37 -3.48
C HIS A 11 -11.25 -3.58 -4.72
N TYR A 12 -12.17 -3.43 -5.68
CA TYR A 12 -11.94 -2.64 -6.88
C TYR A 12 -11.62 -1.18 -6.55
N ILE A 13 -12.42 -0.54 -5.68
CA ILE A 13 -12.21 0.87 -5.30
C ILE A 13 -10.89 1.09 -4.56
N ILE A 14 -10.51 0.14 -3.69
CA ILE A 14 -9.33 0.27 -2.83
C ILE A 14 -8.04 0.00 -3.60
N HIS A 15 -8.07 -0.93 -4.57
CA HIS A 15 -6.84 -1.40 -5.19
C HIS A 15 -7.02 -1.91 -6.64
N GLY A 16 -8.12 -2.58 -6.96
CA GLY A 16 -8.32 -3.13 -8.31
C GLY A 16 -8.29 -2.09 -9.44
N VAL A 17 -8.82 -0.89 -9.19
CA VAL A 17 -8.79 0.22 -10.15
C VAL A 17 -7.35 0.65 -10.49
N HIS A 18 -6.43 0.56 -9.54
CA HIS A 18 -5.03 0.86 -9.75
C HIS A 18 -4.37 -0.21 -10.63
N HIS A 19 -4.71 -1.48 -10.43
CA HIS A 19 -4.22 -2.58 -11.29
C HIS A 19 -4.70 -2.46 -12.74
N ASP A 20 -5.94 -2.02 -12.96
CA ASP A 20 -6.48 -1.79 -14.30
C ASP A 20 -5.88 -0.54 -14.97
N TYR A 21 -5.59 0.50 -14.18
CA TYR A 21 -5.11 1.80 -14.66
C TYR A 21 -3.83 2.24 -13.92
N PRO A 22 -2.71 1.49 -14.03
CA PRO A 22 -1.51 1.74 -13.21
C PRO A 22 -0.81 3.06 -13.52
N ASN A 23 -1.00 3.61 -14.73
CA ASN A 23 -0.43 4.88 -15.15
C ASN A 23 -1.34 6.09 -14.88
N ASP A 24 -2.57 5.89 -14.36
CA ASP A 24 -3.46 6.99 -13.99
C ASP A 24 -3.11 7.52 -12.59
N ALA A 25 -2.43 8.67 -12.56
CA ALA A 25 -2.01 9.34 -11.34
C ALA A 25 -3.16 9.66 -10.35
N LYS A 26 -4.41 9.73 -10.82
CA LYS A 26 -5.59 10.02 -9.98
C LYS A 26 -6.17 8.77 -9.30
N ARG A 27 -5.71 7.57 -9.67
CA ARG A 27 -6.29 6.28 -9.22
C ARG A 27 -5.27 5.40 -8.49
N LEU A 28 -4.20 5.99 -8.00
CA LEU A 28 -3.09 5.29 -7.34
C LEU A 28 -3.17 5.38 -5.82
N VAL A 29 -3.32 6.60 -5.29
CA VAL A 29 -3.35 6.87 -3.85
C VAL A 29 -4.70 6.49 -3.26
N MET A 30 -4.70 6.11 -1.98
CA MET A 30 -5.93 5.71 -1.31
C MET A 30 -6.91 6.90 -1.23
N PRO A 31 -8.19 6.72 -1.62
CA PRO A 31 -9.16 7.81 -1.53
C PRO A 31 -9.44 8.19 -0.06
N PRO A 32 -9.63 9.49 0.25
CA PRO A 32 -9.93 9.97 1.62
C PRO A 32 -11.12 9.25 2.28
N SER A 33 -12.13 8.86 1.49
CA SER A 33 -13.29 8.10 1.94
C SER A 33 -12.96 6.74 2.55
N VAL A 34 -11.79 6.17 2.22
CA VAL A 34 -11.30 4.90 2.79
C VAL A 34 -10.27 5.18 3.89
N SER A 35 -9.33 6.09 3.65
CA SER A 35 -8.24 6.36 4.60
C SER A 35 -8.71 7.04 5.88
N VAL A 36 -9.70 7.94 5.84
CA VAL A 36 -10.22 8.62 7.06
C VAL A 36 -10.91 7.64 8.03
N PRO A 37 -11.86 6.78 7.60
CA PRO A 37 -12.41 5.76 8.50
C PRO A 37 -11.35 4.83 9.09
N LEU A 38 -10.36 4.43 8.29
CA LEU A 38 -9.27 3.58 8.75
C LEU A 38 -8.37 4.29 9.77
N ALA A 39 -8.09 5.58 9.54
CA ALA A 39 -7.33 6.42 10.47
C ALA A 39 -8.06 6.56 11.82
N LEU A 40 -9.37 6.79 11.82
CA LEU A 40 -10.17 6.84 13.04
C LEU A 40 -10.16 5.51 13.78
N PHE A 41 -10.34 4.41 13.06
CA PHE A 41 -10.26 3.06 13.62
C PHE A 41 -8.92 2.80 14.31
N PHE A 42 -7.80 3.07 13.62
CA PHE A 42 -6.47 2.87 14.21
C PHE A 42 -6.17 3.84 15.35
N TYR A 43 -6.66 5.08 15.30
CA TYR A 43 -6.46 6.03 16.39
C TYR A 43 -7.16 5.55 17.67
N VAL A 44 -8.42 5.09 17.58
CA VAL A 44 -9.14 4.49 18.72
C VAL A 44 -8.41 3.25 19.21
N LEU A 45 -7.99 2.36 18.32
CA LEU A 45 -7.21 1.18 18.69
C LEU A 45 -5.92 1.55 19.44
N PHE A 46 -5.24 2.62 19.01
CA PHE A 46 -4.01 3.08 19.63
C PHE A 46 -4.26 3.73 20.99
N LEU A 47 -5.38 4.44 21.17
CA LEU A 47 -5.82 4.90 22.50
C LEU A 47 -5.97 3.73 23.48
N LEU A 48 -6.54 2.62 23.01
CA LEU A 48 -6.75 1.42 23.85
C LEU A 48 -5.44 0.69 24.18
N ILE A 49 -4.49 0.61 23.25
CA ILE A 49 -3.23 -0.15 23.42
C ILE A 49 -2.14 0.70 24.10
N PHE A 50 -1.97 1.94 23.67
CA PHE A 50 -0.84 2.80 24.05
C PHE A 50 -1.21 3.91 25.04
N GLY A 51 -2.50 4.12 25.32
CA GLY A 51 -2.98 5.13 26.28
C GLY A 51 -2.43 6.52 25.97
N ARG A 52 -1.70 7.12 26.93
CA ARG A 52 -1.08 8.45 26.75
C ARG A 52 -0.07 8.56 25.61
N PHE A 53 0.48 7.43 25.13
CA PHE A 53 1.44 7.41 24.02
C PHE A 53 0.75 7.23 22.66
N ALA A 54 -0.58 7.09 22.61
CA ALA A 54 -1.34 6.85 21.40
C ALA A 54 -1.05 7.87 20.30
N SER A 55 -1.01 9.16 20.63
CA SER A 55 -0.74 10.21 19.64
C SER A 55 0.65 10.09 19.02
N ALA A 56 1.67 9.72 19.81
CA ALA A 56 3.03 9.54 19.29
C ALA A 56 3.13 8.29 18.40
N ALA A 57 2.55 7.17 18.83
CA ALA A 57 2.48 5.95 18.04
C ALA A 57 1.70 6.17 16.72
N PHE A 58 0.58 6.88 16.80
CA PHE A 58 -0.26 7.18 15.65
C PHE A 58 0.43 8.13 14.67
N ALA A 59 1.17 9.13 15.16
CA ALA A 59 2.00 9.98 14.31
C ALA A 59 3.03 9.15 13.52
N GLY A 60 3.65 8.15 14.16
CA GLY A 60 4.53 7.20 13.48
C GLY A 60 3.83 6.38 12.40
N LEU A 61 2.62 5.87 12.68
CA LEU A 61 1.80 5.16 11.70
C LEU A 61 1.47 6.05 10.49
N VAL A 62 0.98 7.26 10.73
CA VAL A 62 0.61 8.21 9.66
C VAL A 62 1.83 8.61 8.84
N PHE A 63 2.96 8.92 9.49
CA PHE A 63 4.20 9.22 8.79
C PHE A 63 4.65 8.06 7.89
N GLY A 64 4.65 6.84 8.42
CA GLY A 64 4.97 5.63 7.65
C GLY A 64 4.04 5.43 6.46
N TYR A 65 2.73 5.65 6.64
CA TYR A 65 1.73 5.58 5.57
C TYR A 65 1.99 6.62 4.48
N VAL A 66 2.26 7.89 4.83
CA VAL A 66 2.56 8.94 3.85
C VAL A 66 3.85 8.61 3.06
N CYS A 67 4.90 8.12 3.73
CA CYS A 67 6.11 7.66 3.05
C CYS A 67 5.82 6.51 2.09
N TYR A 68 5.01 5.54 2.51
CA TYR A 68 4.59 4.41 1.68
C TYR A 68 3.83 4.87 0.43
N ASP A 69 2.82 5.72 0.58
CA ASP A 69 1.96 6.17 -0.53
C ASP A 69 2.75 7.06 -1.51
N THR A 70 3.63 7.91 -0.99
CA THR A 70 4.52 8.75 -1.80
C THR A 70 5.52 7.90 -2.59
N LEU A 71 6.11 6.87 -1.96
CA LEU A 71 7.03 5.96 -2.63
C LEU A 71 6.31 5.14 -3.72
N HIS A 72 5.10 4.69 -3.44
CA HIS A 72 4.26 3.99 -4.40
C HIS A 72 4.00 4.85 -5.64
N TYR A 73 3.59 6.11 -5.43
CA TYR A 73 3.40 7.08 -6.51
C TYR A 73 4.69 7.29 -7.32
N ALA A 74 5.82 7.50 -6.64
CA ALA A 74 7.10 7.72 -7.28
C ALA A 74 7.55 6.48 -8.11
N ILE A 75 7.29 5.27 -7.64
CA ILE A 75 7.61 4.03 -8.38
C ILE A 75 6.94 4.01 -9.75
N HIS A 76 5.65 4.38 -9.81
CA HIS A 76 4.91 4.41 -11.07
C HIS A 76 5.30 5.60 -11.95
N HIS A 77 5.44 6.79 -11.38
CA HIS A 77 5.50 8.02 -12.17
C HIS A 77 6.91 8.61 -12.35
N PHE A 78 7.90 8.21 -11.56
CA PHE A 78 9.23 8.83 -11.59
C PHE A 78 10.29 7.91 -12.22
N PRO A 79 11.32 8.47 -12.85
CA PRO A 79 12.41 7.70 -13.46
C PRO A 79 13.42 7.23 -12.40
N MET A 80 13.08 6.18 -11.64
CA MET A 80 14.01 5.53 -10.70
C MET A 80 14.98 4.60 -11.46
N LYS A 81 16.23 5.04 -11.65
CA LYS A 81 17.18 4.39 -12.57
C LYS A 81 18.32 3.60 -11.91
N HIS A 82 18.54 3.72 -10.59
CA HIS A 82 19.71 3.13 -9.95
C HIS A 82 19.44 2.55 -8.56
N GLY A 83 20.26 1.58 -8.16
CA GLY A 83 20.35 1.03 -6.81
C GLY A 83 19.04 0.46 -6.28
N ALA A 84 18.81 0.67 -4.97
CA ALA A 84 17.63 0.18 -4.27
C ALA A 84 16.31 0.71 -4.87
N TRP A 85 16.29 1.95 -5.37
CA TRP A 85 15.08 2.55 -5.95
C TRP A 85 14.66 1.86 -7.26
N LEU A 86 15.62 1.59 -8.16
CA LEU A 86 15.34 0.82 -9.36
C LEU A 86 14.88 -0.60 -9.00
N TRP A 87 15.51 -1.23 -8.00
CA TRP A 87 15.15 -2.56 -7.56
C TRP A 87 13.70 -2.60 -7.02
N LEU A 88 13.30 -1.65 -6.16
CA LEU A 88 11.93 -1.54 -5.64
C LEU A 88 10.93 -1.28 -6.76
N LYS A 89 11.25 -0.37 -7.68
CA LYS A 89 10.42 -0.12 -8.87
C LYS A 89 10.21 -1.40 -9.67
N GLN A 90 11.28 -2.11 -10.00
CA GLN A 90 11.17 -3.39 -10.71
C GLN A 90 10.40 -4.45 -9.91
N TYR A 91 10.58 -4.49 -8.59
CA TYR A 91 9.86 -5.41 -7.71
C TYR A 91 8.35 -5.20 -7.79
N HIS A 92 7.92 -3.96 -7.61
CA HIS A 92 6.51 -3.61 -7.64
C HIS A 92 5.91 -3.66 -9.06
N LEU A 93 6.65 -3.29 -10.11
CA LEU A 93 6.16 -3.44 -11.48
C LEU A 93 5.95 -4.91 -11.86
N ARG A 94 6.73 -5.86 -11.30
CA ARG A 94 6.46 -7.29 -11.50
C ARG A 94 5.15 -7.75 -10.86
N HIS A 95 4.75 -7.14 -9.73
CA HIS A 95 3.45 -7.38 -9.13
C HIS A 95 2.32 -6.96 -10.09
N HIS A 96 2.42 -5.79 -10.73
CA HIS A 96 1.43 -5.35 -11.72
C HIS A 96 1.42 -6.19 -13.00
N TYR A 97 2.59 -6.39 -13.62
CA TYR A 97 2.66 -6.87 -15.01
C TYR A 97 2.98 -8.36 -15.14
N ARG A 98 3.30 -9.05 -14.05
CA ARG A 98 3.62 -10.48 -14.10
C ARG A 98 2.75 -11.35 -13.19
N ASP A 99 2.52 -10.97 -11.93
CA ASP A 99 1.61 -11.72 -11.03
C ASP A 99 1.20 -10.85 -9.85
N ALA A 100 -0.09 -10.49 -9.81
CA ALA A 100 -0.69 -9.66 -8.77
C ALA A 100 -0.91 -10.43 -7.45
N ASN A 101 -0.68 -11.75 -7.40
CA ASN A 101 -0.82 -12.56 -6.18
C ASN A 101 0.51 -12.76 -5.43
N ALA A 102 1.58 -12.05 -5.82
CA ALA A 102 2.88 -12.10 -5.16
C ALA A 102 3.56 -10.72 -5.20
N GLY A 103 4.56 -10.51 -4.34
CA GLY A 103 5.33 -9.26 -4.26
C GLY A 103 4.48 -8.06 -3.82
N PHE A 104 3.80 -8.19 -2.68
CA PHE A 104 2.89 -7.17 -2.16
C PHE A 104 3.64 -5.96 -1.57
N GLY A 105 4.90 -6.14 -1.20
CA GLY A 105 5.76 -5.11 -0.64
C GLY A 105 6.09 -4.00 -1.63
N ILE A 106 5.84 -2.75 -1.23
CA ILE A 106 6.19 -1.55 -2.00
C ILE A 106 7.41 -0.84 -1.41
N SER A 107 7.42 -0.62 -0.09
CA SER A 107 8.55 0.03 0.59
C SER A 107 9.70 -0.92 0.89
N SER A 108 9.39 -2.20 1.10
CA SER A 108 10.37 -3.27 1.26
C SER A 108 9.72 -4.64 1.02
N PRO A 109 10.49 -5.67 0.63
CA PRO A 109 10.02 -7.05 0.50
C PRO A 109 10.02 -7.83 1.82
N LEU A 110 10.31 -7.19 2.96
CA LEU A 110 10.54 -7.88 4.23
C LEU A 110 9.39 -8.82 4.59
N TRP A 111 8.17 -8.31 4.53
CA TRP A 111 6.98 -9.09 4.84
C TRP A 111 6.68 -10.14 3.77
N ASP A 112 7.06 -9.91 2.51
CA ASP A 112 6.95 -10.94 1.49
C ASP A 112 7.85 -12.14 1.78
N TYR A 113 9.03 -11.92 2.37
CA TYR A 113 9.88 -13.03 2.80
C TYR A 113 9.29 -13.76 4.01
N VAL A 114 8.83 -13.01 5.01
CA VAL A 114 8.22 -13.58 6.23
C VAL A 114 7.01 -14.44 5.88
N PHE A 115 6.13 -13.95 5.02
CA PHE A 115 4.90 -14.65 4.62
C PHE A 115 5.04 -15.51 3.36
N ARG A 116 6.26 -15.62 2.80
CA ARG A 116 6.58 -16.41 1.60
C ARG A 116 5.74 -16.03 0.37
N THR A 117 5.43 -14.74 0.25
CA THR A 117 4.78 -14.13 -0.93
C THR A 117 5.79 -13.46 -1.85
N THR A 118 7.10 -13.60 -1.57
CA THR A 118 8.11 -13.32 -2.57
C THR A 118 7.96 -14.28 -3.74
N ARG A 119 7.97 -13.73 -4.95
CA ARG A 119 8.13 -14.54 -6.16
C ARG A 119 9.39 -15.41 -6.06
N ARG A 120 9.26 -16.67 -6.48
CA ARG A 120 10.40 -17.50 -6.89
C ARG A 120 10.96 -17.00 -8.22
#